data_AF-A0A8C3MRM6-F1
#
_entry.id   AF-A0A8C3MRM6-F1
#
_cell.length_a   1.000
_cell.length_b   1.000
_cell.length_c   1.000
_cell.angle_alpha   90.00
_cell.angle_beta   90.00
_cell.angle_gamma   90.00
#
_symmetry.space_group_name_H-M   'P 1'
#
loop_
_entity.id
_entity.type
_entity.pdbx_description
1 polymer ?
#
loop_
_entity_poly.entity_id
_entity_poly.type
_entity_poly.pdbx_seq_one_letter_code
_entity_poly.pdbx_strand_id
1 'polypeptide(L)'
;MFVTYFHKGLLSTCKKETVLQQLDEHMDTGELVAFASQISSLVLESIINEKLYEQFWKTKYYPLLKQHLINTHRIKELVDYFARNNCLDDATALIQEYQKKCGNPAVADVPASHLLQMYLNASEGPCVLEVP
;
A
#
# COMPACT_ATOMS: atom_id res chain seq x y z
N MET A 1 -13.37 -12.23 21.72
CA MET A 1 -14.20 -12.38 20.50
C MET A 1 -15.00 -11.12 20.12
N PHE A 2 -15.23 -10.16 21.03
CA PHE A 2 -16.01 -8.95 20.72
C PHE A 2 -15.25 -7.84 19.96
N VAL A 3 -13.92 -7.77 20.08
CA VAL A 3 -13.12 -6.68 19.48
C VAL A 3 -12.97 -6.83 17.95
N THR A 4 -12.97 -8.07 17.43
CA THR A 4 -12.82 -8.35 15.99
C THR A 4 -14.07 -8.03 15.17
N TYR A 5 -15.26 -8.17 15.75
CA TYR A 5 -16.51 -7.86 15.06
C TYR A 5 -16.80 -6.35 14.97
N PHE A 6 -16.38 -5.58 15.98
CA PHE A 6 -16.53 -4.13 15.97
C PHE A 6 -15.70 -3.49 14.84
N HIS A 7 -14.48 -3.98 14.62
CA HIS A 7 -13.58 -3.48 13.57
C HIS A 7 -14.10 -3.73 12.15
N LYS A 8 -14.59 -4.94 11.86
CA LYS A 8 -15.14 -5.26 10.52
C LYS A 8 -16.44 -4.50 10.23
N GLY A 9 -17.28 -4.29 11.24
CA GLY A 9 -18.53 -3.54 11.10
C GLY A 9 -18.29 -2.05 10.82
N LEU A 10 -17.35 -1.42 11.54
CA LEU A 10 -17.05 0.01 11.39
C LEU A 10 -16.45 0.36 10.03
N LEU A 11 -15.58 -0.50 9.49
CA LEU A 11 -14.95 -0.29 8.18
C LEU A 11 -15.94 -0.39 7.01
N SER A 12 -17.08 -1.06 7.20
CA SER A 12 -18.12 -1.20 6.18
C SER A 12 -19.09 -0.02 6.12
N THR A 13 -19.22 0.76 7.20
CA THR A 13 -20.15 1.91 7.29
C THR A 13 -19.45 3.27 7.36
N CYS A 14 -18.21 3.33 7.84
CA CYS A 14 -17.47 4.58 7.93
C CYS A 14 -16.71 4.89 6.63
N LYS A 15 -16.71 6.16 6.24
CA LYS A 15 -15.82 6.64 5.17
C LYS A 15 -14.38 6.43 5.64
N LYS A 16 -13.67 5.55 4.93
CA LYS A 16 -12.27 5.18 5.17
C LYS A 16 -11.36 6.40 5.36
N GLU A 17 -11.61 7.45 4.58
CA GLU A 17 -10.90 8.73 4.66
C GLU A 17 -11.13 9.48 5.98
N THR A 18 -12.36 9.45 6.52
CA THR A 18 -12.71 10.05 7.82
C THR A 18 -12.08 9.28 8.98
N VAL A 19 -11.96 7.96 8.87
CA VAL A 19 -11.26 7.14 9.87
C VAL A 19 -9.78 7.53 9.94
N LEU A 20 -9.11 7.66 8.80
CA LEU A 20 -7.72 8.11 8.76
C LEU A 20 -7.56 9.54 9.29
N GLN A 21 -8.52 10.44 9.02
CA GLN A 21 -8.49 11.81 9.53
C GLN A 21 -8.59 11.86 11.07
N GLN A 22 -9.51 11.09 11.66
CA GLN A 22 -9.66 11.07 13.11
C GLN A 22 -8.46 10.44 13.82
N LEU A 23 -7.78 9.49 13.19
CA LEU A 23 -6.54 8.95 13.73
C LEU A 23 -5.44 10.01 13.73
N ASP A 24 -5.26 10.74 12.63
CA ASP A 24 -4.28 11.84 12.49
C ASP A 24 -4.52 12.96 13.54
N GLU A 25 -5.78 13.29 13.83
CA GLU A 25 -6.16 14.37 14.75
C GLU A 25 -6.06 13.98 16.25
N HIS A 26 -6.07 12.69 16.60
CA HIS A 26 -6.07 12.22 18.00
C HIS A 26 -4.82 11.42 18.41
N MET A 27 -3.80 11.33 17.55
CA MET A 27 -2.63 10.45 17.69
C MET A 27 -1.55 10.89 18.70
N ASP A 28 -1.82 11.84 19.60
CA ASP A 28 -0.83 12.40 20.55
C ASP A 28 -0.79 11.73 21.94
N THR A 29 -1.50 10.61 22.17
CA THR A 29 -1.59 9.99 23.51
C THR A 29 -1.29 8.49 23.54
N GLY A 30 -0.03 8.14 23.88
CA GLY A 30 0.35 6.87 24.52
C GLY A 30 -0.20 5.57 23.91
N GLU A 31 -0.64 4.64 24.76
CA GLU A 31 -1.09 3.26 24.45
C GLU A 31 -2.06 3.11 23.24
N LEU A 32 -2.76 4.18 22.86
CA LEU A 32 -3.66 4.20 21.70
C LEU A 32 -2.93 4.29 20.35
N VAL A 33 -1.65 4.70 20.31
CA VAL A 33 -0.84 4.75 19.08
C VAL A 33 -0.74 3.38 18.42
N ALA A 34 -0.53 2.32 19.21
CA ALA A 34 -0.46 0.95 18.68
C ALA A 34 -1.81 0.48 18.11
N PHE A 35 -2.92 0.92 18.70
CA PHE A 35 -4.27 0.65 18.20
C PHE A 35 -4.58 1.46 16.94
N ALA A 36 -4.21 2.74 16.91
CA ALA A 36 -4.34 3.63 15.76
C ALA A 36 -3.55 3.09 14.56
N SER A 37 -2.32 2.62 14.76
CA SER A 37 -1.53 1.98 13.70
C SER A 37 -2.17 0.70 13.16
N GLN A 38 -2.81 -0.10 14.02
CA GLN A 38 -3.55 -1.30 13.60
C GLN A 38 -4.78 -0.94 12.77
N ILE A 39 -5.57 0.05 13.21
CA ILE A 39 -6.76 0.50 12.47
C ILE A 39 -6.33 1.10 11.13
N SER A 40 -5.31 1.96 11.11
CA SER A 40 -4.74 2.50 9.87
C SER A 40 -4.31 1.38 8.93
N SER A 41 -3.60 0.37 9.42
CA SER A 41 -3.18 -0.78 8.60
C SER A 41 -4.38 -1.54 8.02
N LEU A 42 -5.43 -1.78 8.81
CA LEU A 42 -6.66 -2.44 8.34
C LEU A 42 -7.41 -1.61 7.29
N VAL A 43 -7.48 -0.29 7.46
CA VAL A 43 -8.08 0.62 6.47
C VAL A 43 -7.29 0.58 5.17
N LEU A 44 -5.96 0.67 5.24
CA LEU A 44 -5.08 0.61 4.07
C LEU A 44 -5.21 -0.74 3.36
N GLU A 45 -5.27 -1.84 4.10
CA GLU A 45 -5.46 -3.18 3.55
C GLU A 45 -6.83 -3.33 2.85
N SER A 46 -7.89 -2.78 3.44
CA SER A 46 -9.22 -2.73 2.82
C SER A 46 -9.23 -1.89 1.54
N ILE A 47 -8.52 -0.75 1.49
CA ILE A 47 -8.37 0.06 0.27
C ILE A 47 -7.67 -0.74 -0.84
N ILE A 48 -6.60 -1.46 -0.50
CA ILE A 48 -5.83 -2.30 -1.43
C ILE A 48 -6.72 -3.42 -1.98
N ASN A 49 -7.40 -4.15 -1.09
CA ASN A 49 -8.25 -5.29 -1.47
C ASN A 49 -9.47 -4.85 -2.29
N GLU A 50 -10.07 -3.70 -1.98
CA GLU A 50 -11.18 -3.11 -2.73
C GLU A 50 -10.73 -2.33 -3.97
N LYS A 51 -9.41 -2.22 -4.21
CA LYS A 51 -8.80 -1.48 -5.34
C LYS A 51 -9.24 -0.02 -5.42
N LEU A 52 -9.48 0.62 -4.27
CA LEU A 52 -9.94 2.01 -4.17
C LEU A 52 -8.82 3.04 -4.38
N TYR A 53 -7.79 2.70 -5.17
CA TYR A 53 -6.62 3.55 -5.40
C TYR A 53 -7.01 4.91 -6.02
N GLU A 54 -8.02 4.94 -6.89
CA GLU A 54 -8.49 6.17 -7.53
C GLU A 54 -9.08 7.19 -6.55
N GLN A 55 -9.67 6.72 -5.46
CA GLN A 55 -10.21 7.61 -4.44
C GLN A 55 -9.11 8.15 -3.54
N PHE A 56 -8.07 7.36 -3.28
CA PHE A 56 -7.03 7.69 -2.30
C PHE A 56 -5.79 8.36 -2.89
N TRP A 57 -5.51 8.22 -4.18
CA TRP A 57 -4.27 8.75 -4.77
C TRP A 57 -4.17 10.28 -4.74
N LYS A 58 -5.29 11.01 -4.82
CA LYS A 58 -5.32 12.48 -4.72
C LYS A 58 -5.36 13.00 -3.28
N THR A 59 -5.42 12.10 -2.30
CA THR A 59 -5.57 12.48 -0.89
C THR A 59 -4.21 12.59 -0.21
N LYS A 60 -4.17 13.29 0.94
CA LYS A 60 -2.97 13.35 1.80
C LYS A 60 -2.55 11.98 2.35
N TYR A 61 -3.38 10.94 2.23
CA TYR A 61 -3.11 9.58 2.71
C TYR A 61 -2.40 8.69 1.69
N TYR A 62 -2.25 9.17 0.44
CA TYR A 62 -1.52 8.41 -0.58
C TYR A 62 -0.08 8.04 -0.15
N PRO A 63 0.73 8.93 0.47
CA PRO A 63 2.04 8.55 0.99
C PRO A 63 2.00 7.42 2.02
N LEU A 64 0.99 7.40 2.90
CA LEU A 64 0.79 6.33 3.88
C LEU A 64 0.46 4.99 3.21
N LEU A 65 -0.46 4.99 2.25
CA LEU A 65 -0.81 3.81 1.46
C LEU A 65 0.39 3.26 0.70
N LYS A 66 1.14 4.14 0.04
CA LYS A 66 2.36 3.82 -0.68
C LYS A 66 3.41 3.18 0.23
N GLN A 67 3.65 3.75 1.42
CA GLN A 67 4.58 3.16 2.38
C GLN A 67 4.13 1.77 2.85
N HIS A 68 2.84 1.59 3.11
CA HIS A 68 2.30 0.30 3.53
C HIS A 68 2.50 -0.78 2.47
N LEU A 69 2.29 -0.47 1.19
CA LEU A 69 2.55 -1.37 0.07
C LEU A 69 4.04 -1.74 -0.08
N ILE A 70 4.93 -0.77 0.14
CA ILE A 70 6.38 -1.02 0.12
C ILE A 70 6.77 -1.97 1.26
N ASN A 71 6.30 -1.71 2.48
CA ASN A 71 6.62 -2.51 3.66
C ASN A 71 6.03 -3.93 3.58
N THR A 72 4.91 -4.10 2.89
CA THR A 72 4.25 -5.41 2.70
C THR A 72 4.70 -6.12 1.41
N HIS A 73 5.65 -5.56 0.66
CA HIS A 73 6.09 -6.08 -0.64
C HIS A 73 4.95 -6.26 -1.67
N ARG A 74 3.82 -5.56 -1.50
CA ARG A 74 2.62 -5.63 -2.37
C ARG A 74 2.59 -4.52 -3.43
N ILE A 75 3.71 -3.86 -3.71
CA ILE A 75 3.78 -2.76 -4.68
C ILE A 75 3.28 -3.12 -6.08
N LYS A 76 3.28 -4.41 -6.45
CA LYS A 76 2.75 -4.91 -7.74
C LYS A 76 1.32 -4.43 -8.00
N GLU A 77 0.46 -4.38 -6.98
CA GLU A 77 -0.93 -3.97 -7.17
C GLU A 77 -1.07 -2.51 -7.58
N LEU A 78 -0.23 -1.65 -7.01
CA LEU A 78 -0.23 -0.23 -7.33
C LEU A 78 0.49 0.05 -8.67
N VAL A 79 1.54 -0.72 -8.99
CA VAL A 79 2.19 -0.71 -10.31
C VAL A 79 1.20 -1.12 -11.42
N ASP A 80 0.43 -2.19 -11.19
CA ASP A 80 -0.60 -2.65 -12.14
C ASP A 80 -1.70 -1.59 -12.33
N TYR A 81 -2.14 -0.95 -11.24
CA TYR A 81 -3.09 0.17 -11.32
C TYR A 81 -2.55 1.34 -12.15
N PHE A 82 -1.29 1.76 -11.91
CA PHE A 82 -0.67 2.84 -12.68
C PHE A 82 -0.51 2.48 -14.16
N ALA A 83 -0.12 1.25 -14.47
CA ALA A 83 0.00 0.80 -15.84
C ALA A 83 -1.35 0.79 -16.58
N ARG A 84 -2.43 0.34 -15.92
CA ARG A 84 -3.79 0.40 -16.49
C ARG A 84 -4.27 1.82 -16.75
N ASN A 85 -3.84 2.79 -15.93
CA ASN A 85 -4.16 4.20 -16.11
C ASN A 85 -3.18 4.96 -17.01
N ASN A 86 -2.27 4.25 -17.69
CA ASN A 86 -1.26 4.84 -18.56
C ASN A 86 -0.30 5.80 -17.83
N CYS A 87 -0.12 5.62 -16.52
CA CYS A 87 0.76 6.37 -15.62
C CYS A 87 2.09 5.61 -15.39
N LEU A 88 2.80 5.26 -16.46
CA LEU A 88 4.02 4.45 -16.36
C LEU A 88 5.17 5.16 -15.65
N ASP A 89 5.22 6.49 -15.71
CA ASP A 89 6.20 7.31 -14.97
C ASP A 89 6.01 7.17 -13.46
N ASP A 90 4.76 7.25 -12.97
CA ASP A 90 4.42 7.03 -11.56
C ASP A 90 4.72 5.59 -11.10
N ALA A 91 4.43 4.61 -11.97
CA ALA A 91 4.77 3.21 -11.72
C ALA A 91 6.28 3.00 -11.57
N THR A 92 7.08 3.64 -12.44
CA THR A 92 8.54 3.56 -12.41
C THR A 92 9.10 4.23 -11.16
N ALA A 93 8.59 5.41 -10.80
CA ALA A 93 8.98 6.14 -9.59
C ALA A 93 8.66 5.32 -8.32
N LEU A 94 7.52 4.63 -8.29
CA LEU A 94 7.15 3.74 -7.19
C LEU A 94 8.14 2.57 -7.04
N ILE A 95 8.54 1.95 -8.15
CA ILE A 95 9.52 0.86 -8.15
C ILE A 95 10.88 1.36 -7.66
N GLN A 96 11.35 2.51 -8.14
CA GLN A 96 12.61 3.11 -7.68
C GLN A 96 12.62 3.35 -6.17
N GLU A 97 11.51 3.86 -5.62
CA GLU A 97 11.40 4.07 -4.18
C GLU A 97 11.39 2.75 -3.40
N TYR A 98 10.71 1.73 -3.94
CA TYR A 98 10.74 0.38 -3.39
C TYR A 98 12.16 -0.19 -3.39
N GLN A 99 12.93 -0.04 -4.46
CA GLN A 99 14.34 -0.48 -4.52
C GLN A 99 15.19 0.20 -3.46
N LYS A 100 15.03 1.52 -3.31
CA LYS A 100 15.75 2.31 -2.30
C LYS A 100 15.41 1.88 -0.86
N LYS A 101 14.16 1.47 -0.61
CA LYS A 101 13.70 1.04 0.72
C LYS A 101 13.93 -0.43 1.02
N CYS A 102 13.85 -1.31 0.02
CA CYS A 102 14.00 -2.75 0.19
C CYS A 102 15.43 -3.12 0.62
N GLY A 103 16.43 -2.28 0.34
CA GLY A 103 17.83 -2.48 0.74
C GLY A 103 18.48 -3.73 0.13
N ASN A 104 17.74 -4.49 -0.68
CA ASN A 104 18.18 -5.72 -1.28
C ASN A 104 18.99 -5.40 -2.56
N PRO A 105 20.30 -5.73 -2.60
CA PRO A 105 21.14 -5.44 -3.77
C PRO A 105 20.64 -6.16 -5.03
N ALA A 106 20.01 -7.33 -4.91
CA ALA A 106 19.45 -8.06 -6.05
C ALA A 106 18.28 -7.32 -6.71
N VAL A 107 17.54 -6.51 -5.94
CA VAL A 107 16.43 -5.70 -6.43
C VAL A 107 16.93 -4.31 -6.85
N ALA A 108 17.99 -3.79 -6.23
CA ALA A 108 18.57 -2.49 -6.55
C ALA A 108 19.38 -2.47 -7.87
N ASP A 109 19.95 -3.60 -8.28
CA ASP A 109 20.75 -3.71 -9.51
C ASP A 109 19.88 -3.78 -10.79
N VAL A 110 18.60 -4.16 -10.65
CA VAL A 110 17.68 -4.25 -11.78
C VAL A 110 17.17 -2.85 -12.16
N PRO A 111 17.19 -2.42 -13.43
CA PRO A 111 16.58 -1.16 -13.81
C PRO A 111 15.07 -1.12 -13.49
N ALA A 112 14.58 -0.01 -12.94
CA ALA A 112 13.15 0.12 -12.58
C ALA A 112 12.20 -0.10 -13.77
N SER A 113 12.61 0.29 -14.98
CA SER A 113 11.89 0.01 -16.22
C SER A 113 11.84 -1.49 -16.56
N HIS A 114 12.88 -2.24 -16.25
CA HIS A 114 12.95 -3.69 -16.43
C HIS A 114 12.08 -4.41 -15.39
N LEU A 115 12.11 -3.97 -14.13
CA LEU A 115 11.18 -4.44 -13.10
C LEU A 115 9.72 -4.15 -13.46
N LEU A 116 9.44 -2.96 -13.99
CA LEU A 116 8.12 -2.60 -14.49
C LEU A 116 7.67 -3.56 -15.59
N GLN A 117 8.54 -3.83 -16.58
CA GLN A 117 8.25 -4.84 -17.61
C GLN A 117 8.02 -6.22 -17.02
N MET A 118 8.80 -6.65 -16.02
CA MET A 118 8.57 -7.92 -15.32
C MET A 118 7.20 -7.95 -14.63
N TYR A 119 6.79 -6.87 -13.97
CA TYR A 119 5.47 -6.78 -13.34
C TYR A 119 4.32 -6.84 -14.35
N LEU A 120 4.49 -6.21 -15.52
CA LEU A 120 3.50 -6.20 -16.61
C LEU A 120 3.44 -7.53 -17.37
N ASN A 121 4.59 -8.17 -17.57
CA ASN A 121 4.70 -9.44 -18.28
C ASN A 121 4.38 -10.64 -17.37
N ALA A 122 4.43 -10.48 -16.05
CA ALA A 122 3.99 -11.47 -15.07
C ALA A 122 2.45 -11.57 -15.02
N SER A 123 1.86 -11.96 -16.15
CA SER A 123 0.45 -12.30 -16.28
C SER A 123 0.15 -13.72 -15.78
N GLU A 124 1.12 -14.62 -15.59
CA GLU A 124 0.88 -15.95 -15.03
C GLU A 124 2.10 -16.42 -14.20
N GLY A 125 1.95 -16.44 -12.87
CA GLY A 125 2.94 -17.03 -11.96
C GLY A 125 3.20 -16.14 -10.73
N PRO A 126 3.25 -16.72 -9.52
CA PRO A 126 3.64 -15.97 -8.34
C PRO A 126 5.10 -15.57 -8.51
N CYS A 127 5.37 -14.27 -8.63
CA CYS A 127 6.72 -13.75 -8.42
C CYS A 127 7.02 -13.89 -6.93
N VAL A 128 7.35 -15.11 -6.52
CA VAL A 128 8.06 -15.34 -5.27
C VAL A 128 9.46 -14.80 -5.54
N LEU A 129 9.69 -13.55 -5.18
CA LEU A 129 11.03 -13.14 -4.77
C LEU A 129 11.28 -13.90 -3.47
N GLU A 130 11.67 -15.18 -3.58
CA GLU A 130 12.30 -15.89 -2.47
C GLU A 130 13.60 -15.16 -2.19
N VAL A 131 13.55 -14.34 -1.14
CA VAL A 131 14.74 -13.79 -0.50
C VAL A 131 15.36 -14.94 0.30
N PRO A 132 16.63 -15.32 0.05
CA PRO A 132 17.32 -16.26 0.93
C PRO A 132 17.55 -15.69 2.33
#